data_AF-A0A7V4WK30-F1
#
_entry.id   AF-A0A7V4WK30-F1
#
_cell.length_a   1.000
_cell.length_b   1.000
_cell.length_c   1.000
_cell.angle_alpha   90.00
_cell.angle_beta   90.00
_cell.angle_gamma   90.00
#
_symmetry.space_group_name_H-M   'P 1'
#
loop_
_entity.id
_entity.type
_entity.pdbx_description
1 polymer ?
#
loop_
_entity_poly.entity_id
_entity_poly.type
_entity_poly.pdbx_seq_one_letter_code
_entity_poly.pdbx_strand_id
1 'polypeptide(L)'
;MKEVSLEGFGKFRSIVEEELAYRVFEQSLRLLGGPRKIVLYQRLTWVSSLLEAALVLVLHRVFDRTAEEIAEELGISVQTVRNILRADPEKAFQYLEEKIKEEDVETKGVHIAGGLAKRAFEEIEARGW
;
A
#
# COMPACT_ATOMS: atom_id res chain seq x y z
N MET A 1 1.18 -24.08 24.09
CA MET A 1 1.09 -23.22 22.89
C MET A 1 1.67 -24.01 21.74
N LYS A 2 0.91 -24.22 20.67
CA LYS A 2 1.43 -24.91 19.48
C LYS A 2 2.37 -23.94 18.75
N GLU A 3 3.62 -24.35 18.55
CA GLU A 3 4.50 -23.72 17.57
C GLU A 3 3.80 -23.74 16.21
N VAL A 4 3.56 -22.56 15.66
CA VAL A 4 3.16 -22.42 14.27
C VAL A 4 4.41 -22.72 13.45
N SER A 5 4.43 -23.88 12.81
CA SER A 5 5.48 -24.24 11.84
C SER A 5 5.50 -23.18 10.74
N LEU A 6 6.65 -22.53 10.60
CA LEU A 6 6.93 -21.55 9.54
C LEU A 6 7.36 -22.21 8.22
N GLU A 7 7.35 -23.55 8.14
CA GLU A 7 7.89 -24.31 6.99
C GLU A 7 7.02 -24.20 5.72
N GLY A 8 5.92 -23.44 5.74
CA GLY A 8 5.09 -23.13 4.58
C GLY A 8 5.29 -21.73 3.97
N PHE A 9 6.09 -20.85 4.59
CA PHE A 9 6.33 -19.50 4.07
C PHE A 9 7.64 -19.48 3.29
N GLY A 10 7.53 -19.38 1.97
CA GLY A 10 8.63 -19.50 1.00
C GLY A 10 9.82 -18.58 1.27
N LYS A 11 11.00 -19.04 0.80
CA LYS A 11 12.28 -18.33 0.62
C LYS A 11 12.39 -16.98 1.37
N PHE A 12 13.02 -17.01 2.55
CA PHE A 12 13.63 -15.86 3.24
C PHE A 12 13.00 -14.49 2.90
N ARG A 13 11.87 -14.18 3.54
CA ARG A 13 11.40 -12.79 3.67
C ARG A 13 12.50 -11.93 4.27
N SER A 14 12.89 -10.87 3.58
CA SER A 14 13.81 -9.89 4.14
C SER A 14 13.06 -9.08 5.20
N ILE A 15 13.51 -9.15 6.45
CA ILE A 15 13.00 -8.30 7.54
C ILE A 15 13.06 -6.81 7.15
N VAL A 16 14.05 -6.43 6.33
CA VAL A 16 14.22 -5.06 5.84
C VAL A 16 13.12 -4.66 4.86
N GLU A 17 12.70 -5.56 3.96
CA GLU A 17 11.60 -5.27 3.02
C GLU A 17 10.29 -5.02 3.77
N GLU A 18 9.97 -5.87 4.74
CA GLU A 18 8.76 -5.73 5.55
C GLU A 18 8.80 -4.44 6.39
N GLU A 19 9.93 -4.15 7.04
CA GLU A 19 10.10 -2.93 7.84
C GLU A 19 9.92 -1.65 7.00
N LEU A 20 10.52 -1.59 5.80
CA LEU A 20 10.33 -0.44 4.91
C LEU A 20 8.88 -0.32 4.44
N ALA A 21 8.22 -1.44 4.13
CA ALA A 21 6.80 -1.44 3.78
C ALA A 21 5.93 -0.97 4.95
N TYR A 22 6.24 -1.35 6.19
CA TYR A 22 5.55 -0.86 7.38
C TYR A 22 5.70 0.64 7.57
N ARG A 23 6.88 1.21 7.33
CA ARG A 23 7.09 2.67 7.40
C ARG A 23 6.22 3.42 6.39
N VAL A 24 6.19 2.95 5.13
CA VAL A 24 5.34 3.52 4.08
C VAL A 24 3.86 3.41 4.45
N PHE A 25 3.45 2.23 4.94
CA PHE A 25 2.09 2.00 5.40
C PHE A 25 1.71 2.95 6.56
N GLU A 26 2.53 3.04 7.60
CA GLU A 26 2.28 3.91 8.75
C GLU A 26 2.18 5.38 8.34
N GLN A 27 3.08 5.86 7.48
CA GLN A 27 3.04 7.23 6.99
C GLN A 27 1.77 7.48 6.14
N SER A 28 1.31 6.48 5.38
CA SER A 28 0.03 6.56 4.67
C SER A 28 -1.15 6.73 5.63
N LEU A 29 -1.15 6.01 6.76
CA LEU A 29 -2.17 6.18 7.81
C LEU A 29 -2.13 7.58 8.42
N ARG A 30 -0.93 8.16 8.59
CA ARG A 30 -0.76 9.54 9.10
C ARG A 30 -1.33 10.56 8.11
N LEU A 31 -1.08 10.39 6.81
CA LEU A 31 -1.65 11.23 5.76
C LEU A 31 -3.19 11.15 5.71
N LEU A 32 -3.76 10.01 6.06
CA LEU A 32 -5.22 9.82 6.20
C LEU A 32 -5.83 10.52 7.43
N GLY A 33 -5.04 11.21 8.24
CA GLY A 33 -5.49 11.86 9.48
C GLY A 33 -5.38 10.96 10.71
N GLY A 34 -4.64 9.86 10.62
CA GLY A 34 -4.32 8.98 11.74
C GLY A 34 -5.44 8.00 12.12
N PRO A 35 -5.21 7.17 13.16
CA PRO A 35 -6.06 6.02 13.49
C PRO A 35 -7.51 6.39 13.80
N ARG A 36 -7.76 7.56 14.41
CA ARG A 36 -9.13 8.02 14.70
C ARG A 36 -9.94 8.24 13.44
N LYS A 37 -9.37 8.91 12.42
CA LYS A 37 -10.04 9.11 11.12
C LYS A 37 -10.28 7.79 10.40
N ILE A 38 -9.31 6.88 10.47
CA ILE A 38 -9.41 5.55 9.82
C ILE A 38 -10.55 4.72 10.43
N VAL A 39 -10.68 4.70 11.76
CA VAL A 39 -11.79 4.04 12.46
C VAL A 39 -13.14 4.63 12.03
N LEU A 40 -13.20 5.95 11.84
CA LEU A 40 -14.42 6.64 11.39
C LEU A 40 -14.79 6.34 9.93
N TYR A 41 -13.82 6.02 9.07
CA TYR A 41 -14.09 5.68 7.66
C TYR A 41 -14.74 4.29 7.47
N GLN A 42 -14.77 3.44 8.51
CA GLN A 42 -15.46 2.13 8.59
C GLN A 42 -15.20 1.11 7.44
N ARG A 43 -14.29 1.38 6.49
CA ARG A 43 -13.96 0.49 5.36
C ARG A 43 -12.59 -0.17 5.55
N LEU A 44 -12.58 -1.32 6.23
CA LEU A 44 -11.37 -2.10 6.53
C LEU A 44 -10.70 -2.71 5.29
N THR A 45 -11.41 -2.84 4.17
CA THR A 45 -10.87 -3.44 2.93
C THR A 45 -9.77 -2.61 2.26
N TRP A 46 -9.69 -1.31 2.57
CA TRP A 46 -8.65 -0.44 2.01
C TRP A 46 -7.33 -0.58 2.77
N VAL A 47 -7.35 -1.09 4.01
CA VAL A 47 -6.14 -1.22 4.85
C VAL A 47 -5.22 -2.32 4.32
N SER A 48 -5.78 -3.49 3.98
CA SER A 48 -5.00 -4.57 3.36
C SER A 48 -4.46 -4.14 1.99
N SER A 49 -5.28 -3.47 1.19
CA SER A 49 -4.87 -2.94 -0.13
C SER A 49 -3.78 -1.87 -0.02
N LEU A 50 -3.78 -1.08 1.06
CA LEU A 50 -2.75 -0.06 1.34
C LEU A 50 -1.42 -0.69 1.72
N LEU A 51 -1.44 -1.76 2.53
CA LEU A 51 -0.24 -2.52 2.87
C LEU A 51 0.33 -3.25 1.64
N GLU A 52 -0.54 -3.83 0.79
CA GLU A 52 -0.15 -4.41 -0.49
C GLU A 52 0.53 -3.37 -1.39
N ALA A 53 -0.05 -2.17 -1.51
CA ALA A 53 0.56 -1.09 -2.29
C ALA A 53 1.91 -0.62 -1.73
N ALA A 54 2.05 -0.59 -0.40
CA ALA A 54 3.32 -0.27 0.26
C ALA A 54 4.41 -1.31 -0.08
N LEU A 55 4.08 -2.62 -0.02
CA LEU A 55 4.97 -3.71 -0.43
C LEU A 55 5.38 -3.58 -1.90
N VAL A 56 4.41 -3.39 -2.80
CA VAL A 56 4.69 -3.20 -4.23
C VAL A 56 5.67 -2.06 -4.48
N LEU A 57 5.46 -0.91 -3.84
CA LEU A 57 6.33 0.26 -4.02
C LEU A 57 7.74 0.00 -3.49
N VAL A 58 7.87 -0.58 -2.30
CA VAL A 58 9.17 -0.87 -1.69
C VAL A 58 9.95 -1.90 -2.53
N LEU A 59 9.32 -3.03 -2.86
CA LEU A 59 9.97 -4.08 -3.65
C LEU A 59 10.41 -3.57 -5.02
N HIS A 60 9.60 -2.73 -5.67
CA HIS A 60 9.94 -2.20 -6.98
C HIS A 60 10.99 -1.08 -6.93
N ARG A 61 10.86 -0.12 -6.01
CA ARG A 61 11.66 1.13 -6.02
C ARG A 61 12.96 1.03 -5.23
N VAL A 62 13.00 0.16 -4.21
CA VAL A 62 14.16 0.02 -3.31
C VAL A 62 14.96 -1.24 -3.63
N PHE A 63 14.28 -2.30 -4.07
CA PHE A 63 14.89 -3.61 -4.33
C PHE A 63 14.90 -4.00 -5.81
N ASP A 64 14.54 -3.07 -6.70
CA ASP A 64 14.55 -3.22 -8.17
C ASP A 64 13.77 -4.44 -8.71
N ARG A 65 12.80 -4.97 -7.94
CA ARG A 65 11.99 -6.11 -8.38
C ARG A 65 11.06 -5.72 -9.52
N THR A 66 10.91 -6.62 -10.48
CA THR A 66 10.00 -6.47 -11.62
C THR A 66 8.55 -6.64 -11.21
N ALA A 67 7.61 -6.17 -12.05
CA ALA A 67 6.19 -6.32 -11.77
C ALA A 67 5.76 -7.79 -11.74
N GLU A 68 6.41 -8.64 -12.53
CA GLU A 68 6.18 -10.07 -12.62
C GLU A 68 6.64 -10.80 -11.36
N GLU A 69 7.84 -10.50 -10.85
CA GLU A 69 8.36 -11.07 -9.58
C GLU A 69 7.47 -10.69 -8.39
N ILE A 70 7.07 -9.41 -8.32
CA ILE A 70 6.19 -8.91 -7.24
C ILE A 70 4.82 -9.58 -7.31
N ALA A 71 4.26 -9.75 -8.51
CA ALA A 71 2.98 -10.41 -8.70
C ALA A 71 3.00 -11.88 -8.25
N GLU A 72 4.05 -12.61 -8.64
CA GLU A 72 4.26 -14.00 -8.21
C GLU A 72 4.40 -14.11 -6.69
N GLU A 73 5.20 -13.24 -6.07
CA GLU A 73 5.47 -13.25 -4.64
C GLU A 73 4.24 -12.90 -3.79
N LEU A 74 3.50 -11.85 -4.18
CA LEU A 74 2.34 -11.37 -3.42
C LEU A 74 1.05 -12.11 -3.78
N GLY A 75 1.06 -12.97 -4.81
CA GLY A 75 -0.12 -13.71 -5.25
C GLY A 75 -1.19 -12.81 -5.88
N ILE A 76 -0.79 -11.72 -6.53
CA ILE A 76 -1.67 -10.76 -7.21
C ILE A 76 -1.42 -10.72 -8.71
N SER A 77 -2.30 -10.07 -9.47
CA SER A 77 -2.09 -9.95 -10.91
C SER A 77 -0.98 -8.93 -11.23
N VAL A 78 -0.19 -9.18 -12.28
CA VAL A 78 0.78 -8.20 -12.82
C VAL A 78 0.09 -6.87 -13.17
N GLN A 79 -1.19 -6.91 -13.58
CA GLN A 79 -1.96 -5.71 -13.83
C GLN A 79 -2.24 -4.91 -12.55
N THR A 80 -2.50 -5.58 -11.42
CA THR A 80 -2.65 -4.94 -10.10
C THR A 80 -1.37 -4.21 -9.72
N VAL A 81 -0.22 -4.87 -9.87
CA VAL A 81 1.10 -4.26 -9.62
C VAL A 81 1.30 -3.01 -10.49
N ARG A 82 1.06 -3.12 -11.81
CA ARG A 82 1.17 -1.98 -12.73
C ARG A 82 0.20 -0.85 -12.41
N ASN A 83 -1.02 -1.16 -11.96
CA ASN A 83 -1.99 -0.15 -11.54
C ASN A 83 -1.51 0.62 -10.31
N ILE A 84 -0.93 -0.08 -9.31
CA ILE A 84 -0.33 0.55 -8.13
C ILE A 84 0.84 1.44 -8.54
N LEU A 85 1.78 0.93 -9.34
CA LEU A 85 2.97 1.68 -9.77
C LEU A 85 2.64 2.95 -10.58
N ARG A 86 1.53 2.93 -11.32
CA ARG A 86 1.02 4.05 -12.13
C ARG A 86 0.09 4.99 -11.36
N ALA A 87 -0.24 4.68 -10.10
CA ALA A 87 -1.18 5.49 -9.33
C ALA A 87 -0.67 6.94 -9.18
N ASP A 88 -1.60 7.87 -9.28
CA ASP A 88 -1.41 9.31 -9.15
C ASP A 88 -1.81 9.71 -7.72
N PRO A 89 -0.85 10.16 -6.89
CA PRO A 89 -1.12 10.53 -5.50
C PRO A 89 -2.17 11.62 -5.37
N GLU A 90 -2.05 12.70 -6.15
CA GLU A 90 -2.94 13.85 -6.10
C GLU A 90 -4.39 13.45 -6.43
N LYS A 91 -4.58 12.62 -7.46
CA LYS A 91 -5.92 12.10 -7.81
C LYS A 91 -6.50 11.20 -6.72
N ALA A 92 -5.67 10.40 -6.04
CA ALA A 92 -6.13 9.56 -4.94
C ALA A 92 -6.62 10.39 -3.75
N PHE A 93 -5.94 11.49 -3.41
CA PHE A 93 -6.38 12.40 -2.35
C PHE A 93 -7.65 13.17 -2.72
N GLN A 94 -7.71 13.72 -3.94
CA GLN A 94 -8.91 14.41 -4.44
C GLN A 94 -10.14 13.49 -4.35
N TYR A 95 -10.00 12.26 -4.84
CA TYR A 95 -11.09 11.30 -4.81
C TYR A 95 -11.46 10.85 -3.39
N LEU A 96 -10.48 10.68 -2.51
CA LEU A 96 -10.74 10.36 -1.11
C LEU A 96 -11.54 11.49 -0.43
N GLU A 97 -11.19 12.76 -0.68
CA GLU A 97 -11.94 13.90 -0.14
C GLU A 97 -13.37 13.95 -0.66
N GLU A 98 -13.59 13.65 -1.94
CA GLU A 98 -14.93 13.54 -2.55
C GLU A 98 -15.74 12.41 -1.92
N LYS A 99 -15.15 11.21 -1.78
CA LYS A 99 -15.78 10.04 -1.14
C LYS A 99 -16.11 10.23 0.34
N ILE A 100 -15.37 11.05 1.05
CA ILE A 100 -15.67 11.39 2.46
C ILE A 100 -16.84 12.37 2.54
N LYS A 101 -17.00 13.24 1.52
CA LYS A 101 -18.09 14.23 1.45
C LYS A 101 -19.39 13.64 0.90
N GLU A 102 -19.32 12.64 0.04
CA GLU A 102 -20.47 11.98 -0.59
C GLU A 102 -20.43 10.47 -0.30
N GLU A 103 -21.45 9.96 0.40
CA GLU A 103 -21.53 8.55 0.85
C GLU A 103 -21.44 7.51 -0.30
N ASP A 104 -21.58 7.90 -1.58
CA ASP A 104 -21.74 6.93 -2.66
C ASP A 104 -21.19 7.33 -4.05
N VAL A 105 -19.99 7.92 -4.14
CA VAL A 105 -19.40 8.16 -5.48
C VAL A 105 -18.70 6.91 -6.01
N GLU A 106 -19.41 6.05 -6.73
CA GLU A 106 -18.79 4.94 -7.47
C GLU A 106 -17.80 5.49 -8.51
N THR A 107 -16.50 5.14 -8.46
CA THR A 107 -15.59 5.44 -9.57
C THR A 107 -14.82 4.23 -10.05
N LYS A 108 -14.86 4.07 -11.37
CA LYS A 108 -14.01 3.16 -12.12
C LYS A 108 -12.68 3.87 -12.39
N GLY A 109 -11.58 3.33 -11.88
CA GLY A 109 -10.23 3.64 -12.41
C GLY A 109 -9.23 4.34 -11.48
N VAL A 110 -9.56 4.66 -10.23
CA VAL A 110 -8.60 5.26 -9.27
C VAL A 110 -8.20 4.26 -8.18
N HIS A 111 -6.91 3.97 -8.06
CA HIS A 111 -6.39 3.10 -7.00
C HIS A 111 -5.98 3.93 -5.77
N ILE A 112 -6.96 4.27 -4.91
CA ILE A 112 -6.76 5.15 -3.74
C ILE A 112 -5.59 4.70 -2.86
N ALA A 113 -5.57 3.40 -2.52
CA ALA A 113 -4.51 2.81 -1.71
C ALA A 113 -3.12 2.98 -2.37
N GLY A 114 -3.06 2.94 -3.70
CA GLY A 114 -1.82 3.12 -4.46
C GLY A 114 -1.31 4.55 -4.39
N GLY A 115 -2.20 5.53 -4.59
CA GLY A 115 -1.82 6.94 -4.52
C GLY A 115 -1.42 7.38 -3.10
N LEU A 116 -2.11 6.89 -2.08
CA LEU A 116 -1.76 7.14 -0.67
C LEU A 116 -0.39 6.57 -0.32
N ALA A 117 -0.14 5.30 -0.65
CA ALA A 117 1.15 4.66 -0.39
C ALA A 117 2.30 5.37 -1.11
N LYS A 118 2.08 5.81 -2.35
CA LYS A 118 3.09 6.52 -3.14
C LYS A 118 3.45 7.88 -2.54
N ARG A 119 2.46 8.66 -2.09
CA ARG A 119 2.74 9.94 -1.39
C ARG A 119 3.56 9.71 -0.13
N ALA A 120 3.17 8.70 0.65
CA ALA A 120 3.88 8.35 1.87
C ALA A 120 5.33 7.91 1.61
N PHE A 121 5.55 7.10 0.57
CA PHE A 121 6.87 6.70 0.12
C PHE A 121 7.74 7.92 -0.24
N GLU A 122 7.21 8.83 -1.06
CA GLU A 122 7.92 10.04 -1.49
C GLU A 122 8.33 10.94 -0.30
N GLU A 123 7.49 11.03 0.74
CA GLU A 123 7.84 11.79 1.96
C GLU A 123 8.92 11.14 2.80
N ILE A 124 8.96 9.80 2.87
CA ILE A 124 10.00 9.06 3.58
C ILE A 124 11.31 9.14 2.80
N GLU A 125 11.27 8.90 1.49
CA GLU A 125 12.42 8.99 0.59
C GLU A 125 13.09 10.37 0.67
N ALA A 126 12.31 11.46 0.66
CA ALA A 126 12.82 12.82 0.79
C ALA A 126 13.50 13.12 2.14
N ARG A 127 13.21 12.35 3.20
CA ARG A 127 13.81 12.51 4.54
C ARG A 127 15.05 11.64 4.75
N GLY A 128 15.33 10.70 3.84
CA GLY A 128 16.31 9.64 4.05
C GLY A 128 15.79 8.65 5.09
N TRP A 129 15.14 7.59 4.59
CA TRP A 129 14.54 6.42 5.27
C TRP A 129 14.64 6.30 6.80
#